data_AF-L9Z7Q7-F1
#
_entry.id   AF-L9Z7Q7-F1
#
_cell.length_a   1.000
_cell.length_b   1.000
_cell.length_c   1.000
_cell.angle_alpha   90.00
_cell.angle_beta   90.00
_cell.angle_gamma   90.00
#
_symmetry.space_group_name_H-M   'P 1'
#
loop_
_entity.id
_entity.type
_entity.pdbx_description
1 polymer ?
#
loop_
_entity_poly.entity_id
_entity_poly.type
_entity_poly.pdbx_seq_one_letter_code
_entity_poly.pdbx_strand_id
1 'polypeptide(L)'
;MSAEIAFVIGVTSLLFCICLGIITYLSSEIEYGLAKEFGYDVADGTIQSPNYEEYALNAYSSMVENNRDVIRANSRRFRYTLECLFLGIGYLSLSGYYFLGQLPGSIELLVGIVFTACVGIVVFYIHGEHYLVLERD
;
A
#
# COMPACT_ATOMS: atom_id res chain seq x y z
N MET A 1 4.03 30.88 12.10
CA MET A 1 3.24 30.38 10.94
C MET A 1 1.78 30.42 11.36
N SER A 2 0.89 31.09 10.63
CA SER A 2 -0.53 31.19 11.02
C SER A 2 -1.19 29.82 10.92
N ALA A 3 -2.09 29.51 11.86
CA ALA A 3 -2.74 28.19 11.95
C ALA A 3 -3.56 27.84 10.68
N GLU A 4 -4.00 28.86 9.95
CA GLU A 4 -4.65 28.72 8.63
C GLU A 4 -3.74 28.07 7.59
N ILE A 5 -2.45 28.44 7.54
CA ILE A 5 -1.49 27.86 6.60
C ILE A 5 -1.23 26.39 6.96
N ALA A 6 -1.11 26.08 8.25
CA ALA A 6 -0.96 24.70 8.72
C ALA A 6 -2.17 23.83 8.36
N PHE A 7 -3.38 24.37 8.51
CA PHE A 7 -4.61 23.67 8.15
C PHE A 7 -4.70 23.38 6.65
N VAL A 8 -4.42 24.37 5.79
CA VAL A 8 -4.44 24.20 4.33
C VAL A 8 -3.39 23.18 3.87
N ILE A 9 -2.18 23.21 4.42
CA ILE A 9 -1.14 22.22 4.13
C ILE A 9 -1.59 20.82 4.56
N GLY A 10 -2.21 20.69 5.74
CA GLY A 10 -2.73 19.40 6.22
C GLY A 10 -3.80 18.82 5.31
N VAL A 11 -4.78 19.64 4.90
CA VAL A 11 -5.88 19.20 4.01
C VAL A 11 -5.35 18.80 2.63
N THR A 12 -4.48 19.61 2.03
CA THR A 12 -3.90 19.32 0.71
C THR A 12 -3.02 18.06 0.73
N SER A 13 -2.23 17.87 1.79
CA SER A 13 -1.44 16.64 1.99
C SER A 13 -2.32 15.40 2.15
N LEU A 14 -3.45 15.52 2.86
CA LEU A 14 -4.41 14.43 3.00
C LEU A 14 -4.99 14.02 1.64
N LEU A 15 -5.47 14.99 0.86
CA LEU A 15 -6.02 14.75 -0.47
C LEU A 15 -4.99 14.10 -1.40
N PHE A 16 -3.74 14.56 -1.35
CA PHE A 16 -2.65 13.96 -2.12
C PHE A 16 -2.38 12.49 -1.74
N CYS A 17 -2.37 12.17 -0.43
CA CYS A 17 -2.22 10.79 0.03
C CYS A 17 -3.36 9.89 -0.44
N ILE A 18 -4.60 10.39 -0.43
CA ILE A 18 -5.77 9.64 -0.94
C ILE A 18 -5.61 9.37 -2.45
N CYS A 19 -5.19 10.37 -3.24
CA CYS A 19 -4.95 10.20 -4.68
C CYS A 19 -3.88 9.13 -4.96
N LEU A 20 -2.75 9.15 -4.23
CA LEU A 20 -1.73 8.11 -4.35
C LEU A 20 -2.26 6.72 -3.98
N GLY A 21 -3.17 6.65 -3.00
CA GLY A 21 -3.79 5.39 -2.58
C GLY A 21 -4.67 4.79 -3.65
N ILE A 22 -5.47 5.64 -4.30
CA ILE A 22 -6.32 5.26 -5.43
C ILE A 22 -5.48 4.79 -6.61
N ILE A 23 -4.41 5.51 -6.97
CA ILE A 23 -3.52 5.12 -8.07
C ILE A 23 -2.86 3.76 -7.78
N THR A 24 -2.38 3.57 -6.56
CA THR A 24 -1.74 2.31 -6.15
C THR A 24 -2.72 1.14 -6.17
N TYR A 25 -3.96 1.37 -5.74
CA TYR A 25 -5.03 0.37 -5.80
C TYR A 25 -5.41 0.01 -7.24
N LEU A 26 -5.63 1.02 -8.10
CA LEU A 26 -6.04 0.82 -9.49
C LEU A 26 -4.92 0.23 -10.37
N SER A 27 -3.65 0.42 -10.01
CA SER A 27 -2.50 -0.15 -10.73
C SER A 27 -2.28 -1.64 -10.45
N SER A 28 -3.08 -2.26 -9.58
CA SER A 28 -2.92 -3.68 -9.25
C SER A 28 -3.64 -4.57 -10.27
N GLU A 29 -2.99 -4.83 -11.41
CA GLU A 29 -3.41 -5.87 -12.35
C GLU A 29 -2.82 -7.22 -11.91
N ILE A 30 -3.68 -8.22 -11.72
CA ILE A 30 -3.30 -9.60 -11.43
C ILE A 30 -3.75 -10.43 -12.63
N GLU A 31 -2.82 -11.15 -13.26
CA GLU A 31 -3.16 -12.09 -14.32
C GLU A 31 -3.55 -13.44 -13.70
N TYR A 32 -4.81 -13.84 -13.89
CA TYR A 32 -5.31 -15.12 -13.41
C TYR A 32 -5.23 -16.18 -14.51
N GLY A 33 -4.42 -17.21 -14.29
CA GLY A 33 -4.37 -18.40 -15.14
C GLY A 33 -3.14 -18.47 -16.05
N LEU A 34 -3.29 -19.15 -17.18
CA LEU A 34 -2.24 -19.30 -18.19
C LEU A 34 -2.15 -18.02 -19.02
N ALA A 35 -0.93 -17.65 -19.37
CA ALA A 35 -0.66 -16.51 -20.23
C ALA A 35 -1.43 -16.63 -21.55
N LYS A 36 -1.86 -15.50 -22.11
CA LYS A 36 -2.61 -15.46 -23.37
C LYS A 36 -1.80 -16.10 -24.51
N GLU A 37 -0.49 -15.93 -24.48
CA GLU A 37 0.49 -16.48 -25.40
C GLU A 37 0.44 -18.01 -25.43
N PHE A 38 0.28 -18.66 -24.28
CA PHE A 38 0.12 -20.12 -24.20
C PHE A 38 -1.08 -20.61 -25.02
N GLY A 39 -2.19 -19.87 -24.98
CA GLY A 39 -3.38 -20.18 -25.78
C GLY A 39 -3.13 -20.10 -27.29
N TYR A 40 -2.34 -19.12 -27.74
CA TYR A 40 -1.94 -19.00 -29.14
C TYR A 40 -0.95 -20.10 -29.56
N ASP A 41 0.03 -20.40 -28.72
CA ASP A 41 1.03 -21.44 -29.00
C ASP A 41 0.41 -22.84 -29.13
N VAL A 42 -0.67 -23.11 -28.39
CA VAL A 42 -1.45 -24.34 -28.51
C VAL A 42 -2.31 -24.32 -29.78
N ALA A 43 -2.94 -23.20 -30.10
CA ALA A 43 -3.79 -23.07 -31.29
C ALA A 43 -3.00 -23.17 -32.60
N ASP A 44 -1.78 -22.63 -32.63
CA ASP A 44 -0.87 -22.66 -33.78
C ASP A 44 -0.15 -24.02 -33.91
N GLY A 45 -0.36 -24.94 -32.96
CA GLY A 45 0.24 -26.27 -32.97
C GLY A 45 1.72 -26.28 -32.61
N THR A 46 2.24 -25.21 -32.02
CA THR A 46 3.62 -25.09 -31.53
C THR A 46 3.85 -26.01 -30.33
N ILE A 47 2.82 -26.17 -29.48
CA ILE A 47 2.79 -27.09 -28.34
C ILE A 47 1.84 -28.25 -28.67
N GLN A 48 2.36 -29.47 -28.75
CA GLN A 48 1.59 -30.68 -29.04
C GLN A 48 1.86 -31.80 -28.03
N SER A 49 0.95 -32.77 -27.98
CA SER A 49 1.16 -34.01 -27.23
C SER A 49 2.42 -34.74 -27.71
N PRO A 50 3.26 -35.28 -26.80
CA PRO A 50 3.03 -35.48 -25.36
C PRO A 50 3.46 -34.31 -24.45
N ASN A 51 4.13 -33.29 -24.98
CA ASN A 51 4.77 -32.25 -24.16
C ASN A 51 3.78 -31.21 -23.60
N TYR A 52 2.52 -31.24 -24.05
CA TYR A 52 1.49 -30.29 -23.64
C TYR A 52 1.35 -30.15 -22.11
N GLU A 53 1.33 -31.26 -21.39
CA GLU A 53 1.15 -31.28 -19.93
C GLU A 53 2.32 -30.60 -19.20
N GLU A 54 3.54 -30.86 -19.66
CA GLU A 54 4.76 -30.25 -19.12
C GLU A 54 4.78 -28.74 -19.37
N TYR A 55 4.49 -28.31 -20.59
CA TYR A 55 4.43 -26.88 -20.94
C TYR A 55 3.32 -26.15 -20.17
N ALA A 56 2.15 -26.78 -20.00
CA ALA A 56 1.05 -26.19 -19.24
C ALA A 56 1.41 -26.01 -17.76
N LEU A 57 2.01 -27.03 -17.12
CA LEU A 57 2.42 -26.96 -15.72
C LEU A 57 3.54 -25.92 -15.51
N ASN A 58 4.51 -25.86 -16.42
CA ASN A 58 5.60 -24.89 -16.37
C ASN A 58 5.13 -23.45 -16.62
N ALA A 59 4.19 -23.24 -17.55
CA ALA A 59 3.59 -21.93 -17.77
C ALA A 59 2.80 -21.47 -16.54
N TYR A 60 2.02 -22.37 -15.93
CA TYR A 60 1.26 -22.04 -14.72
C TYR A 60 2.16 -21.72 -13.53
N SER A 61 3.21 -22.52 -13.30
CA SER A 61 4.17 -22.27 -12.21
C SER A 61 4.89 -20.93 -12.40
N SER A 62 5.31 -20.63 -13.63
CA SER A 62 5.95 -19.35 -13.96
C SER A 62 5.03 -18.15 -13.74
N MET A 63 3.74 -18.28 -14.07
CA MET A 63 2.74 -17.23 -13.82
C MET A 63 2.48 -17.03 -12.33
N VAL A 64 2.39 -18.11 -11.55
CA VAL A 64 2.26 -18.02 -10.08
C VAL A 64 3.47 -17.31 -9.47
N GLU A 65 4.67 -17.60 -9.95
CA GLU A 65 5.90 -16.96 -9.47
C GLU A 65 5.96 -15.47 -9.83
N ASN A 66 5.67 -15.11 -11.09
CA ASN A 66 5.60 -13.71 -11.52
C ASN A 66 4.53 -12.92 -10.75
N ASN A 67 3.33 -13.49 -10.57
CA ASN A 67 2.27 -12.86 -9.80
C ASN A 67 2.68 -12.62 -8.35
N ARG A 68 3.45 -13.53 -7.75
CA ARG A 68 3.94 -13.37 -6.38
C ARG A 68 4.82 -12.14 -6.24
N ASP A 69 5.68 -11.88 -7.22
CA ASP A 69 6.56 -10.70 -7.21
C ASP A 69 5.77 -9.40 -7.43
N VAL A 70 4.81 -9.39 -8.36
CA VAL A 70 3.92 -8.24 -8.60
C VAL A 70 3.07 -7.94 -7.35
N ILE A 71 2.46 -8.97 -6.75
CA ILE A 71 1.67 -8.84 -5.51
C ILE A 71 2.55 -8.32 -4.38
N ARG A 72 3.78 -8.82 -4.23
CA ARG A 72 4.70 -8.34 -3.20
C ARG A 72 5.06 -6.86 -3.42
N ALA A 73 5.37 -6.46 -4.65
CA ALA A 73 5.68 -5.08 -4.99
C ALA A 73 4.49 -4.14 -4.75
N ASN A 74 3.29 -4.54 -5.19
CA ASN A 74 2.07 -3.76 -5.02
C ASN A 74 1.65 -3.67 -3.55
N SER A 75 1.71 -4.77 -2.80
CA SER A 75 1.46 -4.78 -1.36
C SER A 75 2.39 -3.81 -0.62
N ARG A 76 3.67 -3.78 -0.99
CA ARG A 76 4.64 -2.84 -0.41
C ARG A 76 4.28 -1.38 -0.72
N ARG A 77 3.91 -1.07 -1.97
CA ARG A 77 3.46 0.28 -2.38
C ARG A 77 2.18 0.70 -1.67
N PHE A 78 1.22 -0.23 -1.55
CA PHE A 78 -0.04 0.00 -0.86
C PHE A 78 0.18 0.28 0.62
N ARG A 79 1.09 -0.46 1.27
CA ARG A 79 1.50 -0.20 2.65
C ARG A 79 2.03 1.22 2.84
N TYR A 80 3.01 1.65 2.05
CA TYR A 80 3.53 3.01 2.14
C TYR A 80 2.43 4.06 2.00
N THR A 81 1.46 3.80 1.13
CA THR A 81 0.36 4.73 0.94
C THR A 81 -0.58 4.78 2.14
N LEU A 82 -0.89 3.63 2.75
CA LEU A 82 -1.65 3.57 4.00
C LEU A 82 -0.93 4.24 5.16
N GLU A 83 0.39 4.04 5.28
CA GLU A 83 1.24 4.73 6.28
C GLU A 83 1.14 6.26 6.11
N CYS A 84 1.31 6.75 4.87
CA CYS A 84 1.18 8.18 4.56
C CYS A 84 -0.24 8.72 4.84
N LEU A 85 -1.28 7.96 4.49
CA LEU A 85 -2.67 8.34 4.76
C LEU A 85 -2.94 8.44 6.26
N PHE A 86 -2.49 7.45 7.03
CA PHE A 86 -2.64 7.42 8.48
C PHE A 86 -1.93 8.61 9.15
N LEU A 87 -0.69 8.89 8.74
CA LEU A 87 0.05 10.08 9.16
C LEU A 87 -0.72 11.37 8.84
N GLY A 88 -1.20 11.50 7.60
CA GLY A 88 -1.97 12.67 7.14
C GLY A 88 -3.24 12.91 7.97
N ILE A 89 -4.04 11.87 8.20
CA ILE A 89 -5.26 11.95 9.02
C ILE A 89 -4.91 12.33 10.46
N GLY A 90 -3.88 11.70 11.04
CA GLY A 90 -3.45 11.94 12.40
C GLY A 90 -3.01 13.39 12.63
N TYR A 91 -2.09 13.88 11.80
CA TYR A 91 -1.59 15.26 11.93
C TYR A 91 -2.62 16.32 11.57
N LEU A 92 -3.52 16.05 10.62
CA LEU A 92 -4.64 16.95 10.34
C LEU A 92 -5.58 17.06 11.56
N SER A 93 -5.91 15.93 12.19
CA SER A 93 -6.74 15.90 13.40
C SER A 93 -6.08 16.66 14.56
N LEU A 94 -4.78 16.47 14.75
CA LEU A 94 -4.00 17.20 15.75
C LEU A 94 -3.98 18.70 15.48
N SER A 95 -3.78 19.11 14.23
CA SER A 95 -3.82 20.51 13.81
C SER A 95 -5.21 21.13 14.05
N GLY A 96 -6.28 20.40 13.75
CA GLY A 96 -7.65 20.84 14.03
C GLY A 96 -7.91 21.00 15.53
N TYR A 97 -7.38 20.10 16.35
CA TYR A 97 -7.46 20.20 17.80
C TYR A 97 -6.75 21.45 18.34
N TYR A 98 -5.52 21.75 17.88
CA TYR A 98 -4.83 22.98 18.29
C TYR A 98 -5.52 24.25 17.80
N PHE A 99 -6.10 24.22 16.59
CA PHE A 99 -6.85 25.35 16.07
C PHE A 99 -8.07 25.72 16.93
N LEU A 100 -8.76 24.71 17.47
CA LEU A 100 -9.98 24.91 18.27
C LEU A 100 -9.73 25.04 19.79
N GLY A 101 -8.68 24.41 20.31
CA GLY A 101 -8.49 24.19 21.74
C GLY A 101 -7.86 25.33 22.53
N GLN A 102 -7.21 26.30 21.87
CA GLN A 102 -6.48 27.42 22.51
C GLN A 102 -5.74 27.02 23.80
N LEU A 103 -4.84 26.04 23.70
CA LEU A 103 -4.10 25.52 24.85
C LEU A 103 -2.85 26.38 25.12
N PRO A 104 -2.32 26.39 26.35
CA PRO A 104 -1.00 26.93 26.62
C PRO A 104 0.05 26.21 25.74
N GLY A 105 0.94 26.97 25.10
CA GLY A 105 1.90 26.41 24.13
C GLY A 105 2.82 25.30 24.68
N SER A 106 3.08 25.27 25.99
CA SER A 106 3.81 24.18 26.64
C SER A 106 3.04 22.85 26.64
N ILE A 107 1.71 22.90 26.79
CA ILE A 107 0.82 21.72 26.71
C ILE A 107 0.67 21.28 25.26
N GLU A 108 0.55 22.22 24.32
CA GLU A 108 0.52 21.90 22.90
C GLU A 108 1.77 21.12 22.48
N LEU A 109 2.95 21.59 22.87
CA LEU A 109 4.21 20.93 22.57
C LEU A 109 4.30 19.52 23.17
N LEU A 110 3.88 19.35 24.44
CA LEU A 110 3.83 18.04 25.09
C LEU A 110 2.90 17.07 24.33
N VAL A 111 1.67 17.50 24.03
CA VAL A 111 0.69 16.70 23.29
C VAL A 111 1.22 16.32 21.91
N GLY A 112 1.93 17.23 21.24
CA GLY A 112 2.48 16.99 19.90
C GLY A 112 3.59 15.94 19.92
N ILE A 113 4.47 15.99 20.93
CA ILE A 113 5.52 14.98 21.13
C ILE A 113 4.89 13.61 21.40
N VAL A 114 3.93 13.53 22.33
CA VAL A 114 3.27 12.27 22.69
C VAL A 114 2.52 11.68 21.50
N PHE A 115 1.76 12.51 20.77
CA PHE A 115 1.04 12.08 19.58
C PHE A 115 1.98 11.55 18.50
N THR A 116 3.06 12.29 18.22
CA THR A 116 4.08 11.88 17.25
C THR A 116 4.72 10.55 17.63
N ALA A 117 5.02 10.34 18.91
CA ALA A 117 5.55 9.07 19.39
C ALA A 117 4.56 7.91 19.20
N CYS A 118 3.28 8.11 19.54
CA CYS A 118 2.24 7.09 19.34
C CYS A 118 2.08 6.73 17.85
N VAL A 119 1.98 7.73 16.98
CA VAL A 119 1.86 7.52 15.53
C VAL A 119 3.11 6.83 14.98
N GLY A 120 4.30 7.23 15.43
CA GLY A 120 5.57 6.60 15.06
C GLY A 120 5.62 5.12 15.43
N ILE A 121 5.13 4.74 16.62
CA ILE A 121 5.04 3.32 17.04
C ILE A 121 4.11 2.53 16.11
N VAL A 122 2.95 3.07 15.78
CA VAL A 122 1.98 2.40 14.88
C VAL A 122 2.56 2.23 13.48
N VAL A 123 3.18 3.28 12.92
CA VAL A 123 3.84 3.22 11.62
C VAL A 123 4.99 2.22 11.63
N PHE A 124 5.82 2.20 12.68
CA PHE A 124 6.89 1.22 12.83
C PHE A 124 6.36 -0.22 12.86
N TYR A 125 5.24 -0.45 13.57
CA TYR A 125 4.59 -1.74 13.62
C TYR A 125 4.04 -2.19 12.26
N ILE A 126 3.36 -1.29 11.53
CA ILE A 126 2.87 -1.55 10.17
C ILE A 126 4.05 -1.84 9.23
N HIS A 127 5.15 -1.09 9.37
CA HIS A 127 6.33 -1.27 8.53
C HIS A 127 7.02 -2.63 8.77
N GLY A 128 6.99 -3.14 10.00
CA GLY A 128 7.62 -4.39 10.43
C GLY A 128 6.98 -5.68 9.90
N GLU A 129 5.93 -5.62 9.08
CA GLU A 129 5.29 -6.79 8.44
C GLU A 129 4.75 -7.86 9.40
N HIS A 130 4.60 -7.56 10.69
CA HIS A 130 4.18 -8.53 11.73
C HIS A 130 2.77 -9.12 11.54
N TYR A 131 2.01 -8.67 10.54
CA TYR A 131 0.66 -9.15 10.21
C TYR A 131 0.60 -10.07 8.98
N LEU A 132 1.68 -10.18 8.19
CA LEU A 132 1.75 -11.05 7.01
C LEU A 132 2.25 -12.45 7.42
N VAL A 133 1.40 -13.21 8.10
CA VAL A 133 1.64 -14.64 8.33
C VAL A 133 1.18 -15.39 7.08
N LEU A 134 2.11 -16.02 6.36
CA LEU A 134 1.76 -17.11 5.47
C LEU A 134 1.42 -18.29 6.37
N GLU A 135 0.13 -18.55 6.60
CA GLU A 135 -0.32 -19.86 7.04
C GLU A 135 0.07 -20.86 5.94
N ARG A 136 1.21 -21.52 6.16
CA ARG A 136 1.54 -22.78 5.51
C ARG A 136 1.34 -23.85 6.57
N ASP A 137 0.32 -24.67 6.37
CA ASP A 137 0.19 -25.98 7.01
C ASP A 137 1.45 -26.84 6.78
#